data_AF-A0A3M7DKG6-F1
#
_entry.id   AF-A0A3M7DKG6-F1
#
_cell.length_a   1.000
_cell.length_b   1.000
_cell.length_c   1.000
_cell.angle_alpha   90.00
_cell.angle_beta   90.00
_cell.angle_gamma   90.00
#
_symmetry.space_group_name_H-M   'P 1'
#
loop_
_entity.id
_entity.type
_entity.pdbx_description
1 polymer ?
#
loop_
_entity_poly.entity_id
_entity_poly.type
_entity_poly.pdbx_seq_one_letter_code
_entity_poly.pdbx_strand_id
1 'polypeptide(L)'
;MTMQHRTAADTQLIRGLALDHGARHPDMPKDVKNAYILTLNVSLEYEKSEINSGFYYSSAEQREKLVESERRFVDDKLRKIVELKKEVCGTDPSKGFVIVNQKGIDPLSLDVLVKNGIFALRRAKRRNMERLQLICGGTAQNSVDDMTPDVLGWAGHVYEHQLGEEKYTFIEEVKDPKSVTLLIKGPNTHTITQIKDAVRDGLRSVYNMIVDGSVVPGGGAFQVACAKRLNSEEFQKTVKGKAKWGVSAFADALLIIPKTLAANSGHDVQDSLATLQDEHADGHIAGLDLALGEPMDPVQTGVYDSFRVLRNSIASATGIASNLLLCDEMLKARQMGKSGPPGGGEDGGME
;
A
#
# COMPACT_ATOMS: atom_id res chain seq x y z
N MET A 1 -6.06 4.55 2.12
CA MET A 1 -7.03 5.25 1.25
C MET A 1 -6.72 6.73 1.36
N THR A 2 -6.89 7.52 0.31
CA THR A 2 -6.58 8.96 0.32
C THR A 2 -7.82 9.75 -0.05
N MET A 3 -8.06 10.84 0.66
CA MET A 3 -9.21 11.71 0.44
C MET A 3 -8.76 13.16 0.56
N GLN A 4 -8.99 13.97 -0.47
CA GLN A 4 -8.67 15.39 -0.41
C GLN A 4 -9.71 16.10 0.43
N HIS A 5 -9.33 16.50 1.63
CA HIS A 5 -10.22 17.17 2.57
C HIS A 5 -9.42 18.13 3.45
N ARG A 6 -10.02 19.29 3.72
CA ARG A 6 -9.48 20.50 4.37
C ARG A 6 -8.22 20.28 5.23
N THR A 7 -8.30 19.42 6.23
CA THR A 7 -7.31 19.26 7.30
C THR A 7 -6.63 17.90 7.26
N ALA A 8 -5.31 17.90 7.38
CA ALA A 8 -4.49 16.69 7.43
C ALA A 8 -4.65 15.88 8.74
N ALA A 9 -5.01 16.58 9.82
CA ALA A 9 -5.18 16.00 11.15
C ALA A 9 -6.36 15.02 11.25
N ASP A 10 -7.31 15.07 10.32
CA ASP A 10 -8.54 14.25 10.37
C ASP A 10 -8.36 12.85 9.74
N THR A 11 -7.11 12.37 9.70
CA THR A 11 -6.79 11.01 9.26
C THR A 11 -7.38 10.01 10.26
N GLN A 12 -8.13 9.04 9.76
CA GLN A 12 -8.92 8.12 10.59
C GLN A 12 -8.57 6.66 10.28
N LEU A 13 -8.55 5.84 11.32
CA LEU A 13 -8.49 4.38 11.20
C LEU A 13 -9.90 3.82 11.09
N ILE A 14 -10.22 3.28 9.93
CA ILE A 14 -11.48 2.61 9.66
C ILE A 14 -11.27 1.12 9.89
N ARG A 15 -12.00 0.56 10.86
CA ARG A 15 -12.03 -0.88 11.16
C ARG A 15 -12.90 -1.62 10.14
N GLY A 16 -12.45 -1.57 8.89
CA GLY A 16 -13.14 -2.10 7.73
C GLY A 16 -12.52 -1.60 6.43
N LEU A 17 -13.36 -1.41 5.40
CA LEU A 17 -12.91 -1.04 4.06
C LEU A 17 -13.48 0.29 3.61
N ALA A 18 -12.61 1.16 3.11
CA ALA A 18 -13.01 2.33 2.32
C ALA A 18 -12.74 2.07 0.84
N LEU A 19 -13.77 2.26 0.01
CA LEU A 19 -13.73 2.15 -1.44
C LEU A 19 -13.78 3.56 -2.06
N ASP A 20 -13.05 3.75 -3.16
CA ASP A 20 -12.90 5.02 -3.88
C ASP A 20 -14.03 5.30 -4.88
N HIS A 21 -15.11 4.53 -4.80
CA HIS A 21 -16.27 4.64 -5.68
C HIS A 21 -17.54 4.41 -4.86
N GLY A 22 -18.63 5.00 -5.33
CA GLY A 22 -19.98 4.83 -4.77
C GLY A 22 -21.00 4.32 -5.78
N ALA A 23 -22.25 4.30 -5.35
CA ALA A 23 -23.41 4.03 -6.17
C ALA A 23 -23.49 5.00 -7.34
N ARG A 24 -23.78 4.46 -8.52
CA ARG A 24 -23.91 5.23 -9.77
C ARG A 24 -25.34 5.64 -10.06
N HIS A 25 -26.32 4.85 -9.63
CA HIS A 25 -27.72 5.19 -9.81
C HIS A 25 -28.18 6.11 -8.66
N PRO A 26 -28.87 7.23 -8.94
CA PRO A 26 -29.29 8.21 -7.92
C PRO A 26 -30.18 7.62 -6.82
N ASP A 27 -31.10 6.72 -7.20
CA ASP A 27 -32.07 6.11 -6.28
C ASP A 27 -31.53 4.88 -5.53
N MET A 28 -30.22 4.57 -5.63
CA MET A 28 -29.63 3.53 -4.78
C MET A 28 -29.65 3.95 -3.30
N PRO A 29 -29.85 3.00 -2.38
CA PRO A 29 -29.84 3.30 -0.95
C PRO A 29 -28.44 3.77 -0.52
N LYS A 30 -28.33 4.99 0.00
CA LYS A 30 -27.02 5.58 0.37
C LYS A 30 -26.49 5.10 1.72
N ASP A 31 -27.36 4.58 2.57
CA ASP A 31 -27.05 4.08 3.91
C ASP A 31 -27.77 2.73 4.07
N VAL A 32 -27.00 1.68 4.35
CA VAL A 32 -27.44 0.30 4.47
C VAL A 32 -26.91 -0.28 5.78
N LYS A 33 -27.84 -0.55 6.71
CA LYS A 33 -27.56 -1.20 8.00
C LYS A 33 -27.74 -2.71 7.91
N ASN A 34 -27.00 -3.45 8.74
CA ASN A 34 -26.92 -4.92 8.75
C ASN A 34 -26.83 -5.50 7.33
N ALA A 35 -25.80 -5.08 6.60
CA ALA A 35 -25.62 -5.41 5.21
C ALA A 35 -25.00 -6.81 5.04
N TYR A 36 -25.67 -7.64 4.26
CA TYR A 36 -25.05 -8.82 3.64
C TYR A 36 -24.31 -8.38 2.38
N ILE A 37 -23.04 -8.74 2.28
CA ILE A 37 -22.15 -8.30 1.21
C ILE A 37 -21.88 -9.48 0.27
N LEU A 38 -22.36 -9.37 -0.95
CA LEU A 38 -22.06 -10.28 -2.05
C LEU A 38 -20.87 -9.73 -2.85
N THR A 39 -19.80 -10.52 -2.91
CA THR A 39 -18.57 -10.16 -3.60
C THR A 39 -18.50 -10.92 -4.92
N LEU A 40 -18.58 -10.22 -6.07
CA LEU A 40 -18.68 -10.82 -7.40
C LEU A 40 -17.51 -10.45 -8.31
N ASN A 41 -17.14 -11.38 -9.20
CA ASN A 41 -16.22 -11.14 -10.32
C ASN A 41 -16.85 -11.50 -11.68
N VAL A 42 -18.18 -11.38 -11.79
CA VAL A 42 -18.95 -11.68 -13.01
C VAL A 42 -19.31 -10.37 -13.70
N SER A 43 -19.22 -10.32 -15.03
CA SER A 43 -19.74 -9.19 -15.78
C SER A 43 -21.27 -9.16 -15.73
N LEU A 44 -21.82 -8.04 -15.24
CA LEU A 44 -23.24 -7.69 -15.32
C LEU A 44 -23.40 -6.56 -16.35
N GLU A 45 -22.63 -6.63 -17.44
CA GLU A 45 -22.77 -5.75 -18.59
C GLU A 45 -23.19 -6.57 -19.80
N TYR A 46 -23.70 -5.89 -20.83
CA TYR A 46 -23.87 -6.49 -22.14
C TYR A 46 -22.50 -6.96 -22.68
N GLU A 47 -22.37 -8.27 -22.86
CA GLU A 47 -21.16 -8.90 -23.39
C GLU A 47 -21.37 -9.26 -24.85
N LYS A 48 -20.46 -8.79 -25.71
CA LYS A 48 -20.36 -9.31 -27.06
C LYS A 48 -19.68 -10.68 -27.00
N SER A 49 -20.03 -11.57 -27.91
CA SER A 49 -19.32 -12.84 -28.06
C SER A 49 -17.85 -12.60 -28.37
N GLU A 50 -16.98 -13.46 -27.82
CA GLU A 50 -15.53 -13.39 -28.06
C GLU A 50 -15.17 -13.69 -29.52
N ILE A 51 -15.95 -14.54 -30.16
CA ILE A 51 -15.87 -14.82 -31.60
C ILE A 51 -16.69 -13.76 -32.31
N ASN A 52 -16.21 -13.26 -33.47
CA ASN A 52 -16.96 -12.34 -34.32
C ASN A 52 -18.29 -12.96 -34.77
N SER A 53 -19.36 -12.75 -34.00
CA SER A 53 -20.72 -13.11 -34.38
C SER A 53 -21.37 -11.92 -35.09
N GLY A 54 -21.62 -12.06 -36.39
CA GLY A 54 -22.52 -11.17 -37.12
C GLY A 54 -23.93 -11.72 -37.05
N PHE A 55 -24.86 -10.96 -36.47
CA PHE A 55 -26.28 -11.32 -36.53
C PHE A 55 -26.87 -10.82 -37.84
N TYR A 56 -27.39 -11.74 -38.66
CA TYR A 56 -28.18 -11.43 -39.84
C TYR A 56 -29.66 -11.49 -39.48
N TYR A 57 -30.38 -10.39 -39.68
CA TYR A 57 -31.82 -10.31 -39.47
C TYR A 57 -32.51 -9.82 -40.73
N SER A 58 -33.65 -10.41 -41.06
CA SER A 58 -34.41 -10.12 -42.28
C SER A 58 -35.62 -9.21 -42.02
N SER A 59 -35.95 -8.98 -40.74
CA SER A 59 -37.11 -8.19 -40.30
C SER A 59 -36.80 -7.39 -39.03
N ALA A 60 -37.57 -6.32 -38.78
CA ALA A 60 -37.44 -5.50 -37.58
C ALA A 60 -37.76 -6.30 -36.30
N GLU A 61 -38.78 -7.16 -36.34
CA GLU A 61 -39.16 -8.02 -35.19
C GLU A 61 -38.06 -9.01 -34.79
N GLN A 62 -37.35 -9.58 -35.77
CA GLN A 62 -36.21 -10.46 -35.49
C GLN A 62 -35.08 -9.70 -34.80
N ARG A 63 -34.84 -8.43 -35.18
CA ARG A 63 -33.84 -7.58 -34.53
C ARG A 63 -34.18 -7.34 -33.06
N GLU A 64 -35.44 -7.04 -32.75
CA GLU A 64 -35.88 -6.83 -31.36
C GLU A 64 -35.75 -8.10 -30.51
N LYS A 65 -36.18 -9.26 -31.04
CA LYS A 65 -36.04 -10.55 -30.34
C LYS A 65 -34.59 -10.92 -30.07
N LEU A 66 -33.67 -10.60 -30.98
CA LEU A 66 -32.24 -10.87 -30.79
C LEU A 66 -31.67 -10.00 -29.65
N VAL A 67 -31.96 -8.70 -29.65
CA VAL A 67 -31.54 -7.79 -28.58
C VAL A 67 -32.11 -8.25 -27.23
N GLU A 68 -33.37 -8.68 -27.20
CA GLU A 68 -33.98 -9.25 -25.99
C GLU A 68 -33.27 -10.55 -25.56
N SER A 69 -32.93 -11.43 -26.50
CA SER A 69 -32.27 -12.70 -26.20
C SER A 69 -30.87 -12.54 -25.63
N GLU A 70 -30.08 -11.58 -26.13
CA GLU A 70 -28.76 -11.26 -25.56
C GLU A 70 -28.91 -10.69 -24.15
N ARG A 71 -29.94 -9.87 -23.93
CA ARG A 71 -30.22 -9.30 -22.62
C ARG A 71 -30.72 -10.34 -21.62
N ARG A 72 -31.47 -11.35 -22.06
CA ARG A 72 -31.95 -12.44 -21.20
C ARG A 72 -30.81 -13.10 -20.43
N PHE A 73 -29.63 -13.23 -21.03
CA PHE A 73 -28.47 -13.79 -20.33
C PHE A 73 -28.05 -12.96 -19.11
N VAL A 74 -28.05 -11.63 -19.21
CA VAL A 74 -27.75 -10.74 -18.08
C VAL A 74 -28.91 -10.73 -17.09
N ASP A 75 -30.15 -10.70 -17.58
CA ASP A 75 -31.36 -10.71 -16.74
C ASP A 75 -31.48 -12.03 -15.94
N ASP A 76 -31.07 -13.17 -16.49
CA ASP A 76 -30.99 -14.47 -15.80
C ASP A 76 -29.99 -14.43 -14.64
N LYS A 77 -28.80 -13.85 -14.86
CA LYS A 77 -27.79 -13.65 -13.82
C LYS A 77 -28.31 -12.73 -12.70
N LEU A 78 -28.96 -11.62 -13.05
CA LEU A 78 -29.57 -10.71 -12.09
C LEU A 78 -30.70 -11.37 -11.29
N ARG A 79 -31.51 -12.20 -11.95
CA ARG A 79 -32.61 -12.92 -11.29
C ARG A 79 -32.11 -13.77 -10.13
N LYS A 80 -31.02 -14.53 -10.34
CA LYS A 80 -30.39 -15.35 -9.30
C LYS A 80 -29.88 -14.52 -8.12
N ILE A 81 -29.29 -13.36 -8.39
CA ILE A 81 -28.86 -12.41 -7.34
C ILE A 81 -30.06 -11.90 -6.54
N VAL A 82 -31.15 -11.55 -7.22
CA VAL A 82 -32.38 -11.06 -6.58
C VAL A 82 -33.06 -12.17 -5.77
N GLU A 83 -33.03 -13.42 -6.24
CA GLU A 83 -33.53 -14.60 -5.52
C GLU A 83 -32.73 -14.82 -4.23
N LEU A 84 -31.40 -14.79 -4.29
CA LEU A 84 -30.54 -14.88 -3.11
C LEU A 84 -30.84 -13.75 -2.10
N LYS A 85 -31.05 -12.53 -2.59
CA LYS A 85 -31.43 -11.39 -1.75
C LYS A 85 -32.78 -11.64 -1.05
N LYS A 86 -33.76 -12.19 -1.75
CA LYS A 86 -35.07 -12.53 -1.19
C LYS A 86 -34.99 -13.67 -0.17
N GLU A 87 -34.13 -14.65 -0.39
CA GLU A 87 -33.90 -15.76 0.54
C GLU A 87 -33.31 -15.27 1.87
N VAL A 88 -32.32 -14.37 1.83
CA VAL A 88 -31.56 -13.95 3.01
C VAL A 88 -32.20 -12.78 3.76
N CYS A 89 -32.63 -11.75 3.02
CA CYS A 89 -33.24 -10.54 3.61
C CYS A 89 -34.75 -10.71 3.81
N GLY A 90 -35.43 -11.56 3.04
CA GLY A 90 -36.87 -11.72 3.11
C GLY A 90 -37.62 -10.39 2.97
N THR A 91 -38.64 -10.21 3.82
CA THR A 91 -39.39 -8.96 3.99
C THR A 91 -38.87 -8.09 5.13
N ASP A 92 -37.75 -8.47 5.77
CA ASP A 92 -37.22 -7.75 6.93
C ASP A 92 -36.52 -6.46 6.48
N PRO A 93 -37.07 -5.28 6.83
CA PRO A 93 -36.46 -4.00 6.46
C PRO A 93 -35.15 -3.73 7.20
N SER A 94 -34.82 -4.51 8.25
CA SER A 94 -33.60 -4.33 9.03
C SER A 94 -32.35 -4.91 8.36
N LYS A 95 -32.51 -5.79 7.35
CA LYS A 95 -31.42 -6.48 6.65
C LYS A 95 -31.13 -5.84 5.30
N GLY A 96 -29.94 -5.29 5.16
CA GLY A 96 -29.45 -4.74 3.91
C GLY A 96 -28.80 -5.77 3.00
N PHE A 97 -28.74 -5.48 1.70
CA PHE A 97 -27.99 -6.28 0.72
C PHE A 97 -27.12 -5.38 -0.15
N VAL A 98 -25.83 -5.69 -0.19
CA VAL A 98 -24.80 -4.92 -0.90
C VAL A 98 -24.07 -5.84 -1.87
N ILE A 99 -23.88 -5.39 -3.09
CA ILE A 99 -23.07 -6.07 -4.10
C ILE A 99 -21.81 -5.27 -4.34
N VAL A 100 -20.66 -5.92 -4.24
CA VAL A 100 -19.39 -5.37 -4.71
C VAL A 100 -18.90 -6.21 -5.87
N ASN A 101 -19.03 -5.68 -7.09
CA ASN A 101 -18.58 -6.34 -8.30
C ASN A 101 -17.24 -5.78 -8.77
N GLN A 102 -16.30 -6.67 -9.06
CA GLN A 102 -15.04 -6.33 -9.72
C GLN A 102 -15.26 -5.91 -11.19
N LYS A 103 -16.24 -6.50 -11.86
CA LYS A 103 -16.58 -6.17 -13.25
C LYS A 103 -17.61 -5.05 -13.29
N GLY A 104 -18.00 -4.70 -14.49
CA GLY A 104 -18.97 -3.65 -14.74
C GLY A 104 -20.40 -4.05 -14.38
N ILE A 105 -21.26 -3.04 -14.33
CA ILE A 105 -22.72 -3.17 -14.22
C ILE A 105 -23.31 -2.16 -15.20
N ASP A 106 -24.15 -2.63 -16.14
CA ASP A 106 -24.79 -1.77 -17.12
C ASP A 106 -25.97 -0.98 -16.52
N PRO A 107 -26.40 0.13 -17.15
CA PRO A 107 -27.48 0.97 -16.61
C PRO A 107 -28.79 0.23 -16.37
N LEU A 108 -29.18 -0.69 -17.24
CA LEU A 108 -30.44 -1.43 -17.10
C LEU A 108 -30.37 -2.40 -15.92
N SER A 109 -29.22 -3.05 -15.73
CA SER A 109 -28.93 -3.85 -14.53
C SER A 109 -28.99 -3.02 -13.25
N LEU A 110 -28.47 -1.77 -13.27
CA LEU A 110 -28.57 -0.87 -12.11
C LEU A 110 -30.03 -0.58 -11.74
N ASP A 111 -30.90 -0.34 -12.73
CA ASP A 111 -32.34 -0.10 -12.49
C ASP A 111 -33.00 -1.32 -11.82
N VAL A 112 -32.66 -2.53 -12.24
CA VAL A 112 -33.17 -3.77 -11.64
C VAL A 112 -32.72 -3.90 -10.18
N LEU A 113 -31.45 -3.62 -9.90
CA LEU A 113 -30.90 -3.70 -8.54
C LEU A 113 -31.53 -2.65 -7.61
N VAL A 114 -31.74 -1.43 -8.11
CA VAL A 114 -32.42 -0.33 -7.40
C VAL A 114 -33.87 -0.64 -7.08
N LYS A 115 -34.62 -1.19 -8.04
CA LYS A 115 -36.02 -1.63 -7.82
C LYS A 115 -36.13 -2.66 -6.71
N ASN A 116 -35.08 -3.45 -6.53
CA ASN A 116 -34.97 -4.43 -5.45
C ASN A 116 -34.26 -3.87 -4.21
N GLY A 117 -33.94 -2.58 -4.13
CA GLY A 117 -33.29 -1.95 -2.97
C GLY A 117 -31.89 -2.49 -2.67
N ILE A 118 -31.15 -2.93 -3.69
CA ILE A 118 -29.78 -3.44 -3.55
C ILE A 118 -28.79 -2.29 -3.80
N PHE A 119 -27.84 -2.09 -2.89
CA PHE A 119 -26.72 -1.20 -3.13
C PHE A 119 -25.66 -1.91 -3.95
N ALA A 120 -25.31 -1.40 -5.13
CA ALA A 120 -24.38 -2.06 -6.03
C ALA A 120 -23.19 -1.17 -6.41
N LEU A 121 -22.00 -1.72 -6.22
CA LEU A 121 -20.74 -1.15 -6.66
C LEU A 121 -20.23 -1.90 -7.88
N ARG A 122 -19.81 -1.15 -8.89
CA ARG A 122 -19.18 -1.66 -10.11
C ARG A 122 -17.70 -1.34 -10.14
N ARG A 123 -16.93 -2.17 -10.85
CA ARG A 123 -15.50 -1.94 -11.14
C ARG A 123 -14.65 -1.79 -9.88
N ALA A 124 -14.94 -2.58 -8.84
CA ALA A 124 -14.09 -2.63 -7.66
C ALA A 124 -12.70 -3.17 -8.01
N LYS A 125 -11.65 -2.58 -7.40
CA LYS A 125 -10.27 -3.04 -7.62
C LYS A 125 -10.10 -4.46 -7.10
N ARG A 126 -9.42 -5.32 -7.87
CA ARG A 126 -9.14 -6.73 -7.49
C ARG A 126 -8.58 -6.87 -6.07
N ARG A 127 -7.61 -6.03 -5.68
CA ARG A 127 -7.04 -6.02 -4.32
C ARG A 127 -8.08 -5.81 -3.20
N ASN A 128 -9.17 -5.11 -3.50
CA ASN A 128 -10.23 -4.86 -2.52
C ASN A 128 -11.11 -6.10 -2.35
N MET A 129 -11.21 -6.98 -3.35
CA MET A 129 -11.97 -8.23 -3.26
C MET A 129 -11.33 -9.17 -2.23
N GLU A 130 -10.02 -9.34 -2.28
CA GLU A 130 -9.25 -10.13 -1.30
C GLU A 130 -9.40 -9.52 0.11
N ARG A 131 -9.39 -8.19 0.22
CA ARG A 131 -9.60 -7.50 1.50
C ARG A 131 -11.03 -7.64 2.02
N LEU A 132 -12.04 -7.63 1.15
CA LEU A 132 -13.43 -7.81 1.54
C LEU A 132 -13.67 -9.17 2.19
N GLN A 133 -13.05 -10.23 1.66
CA GLN A 133 -13.11 -11.56 2.26
C GLN A 133 -12.54 -11.55 3.68
N LEU A 134 -11.39 -10.88 3.88
CA LEU A 134 -10.74 -10.76 5.20
C LEU A 134 -11.50 -9.86 6.19
N ILE A 135 -12.37 -8.97 5.71
CA ILE A 135 -13.09 -7.98 6.52
C ILE A 135 -14.49 -8.50 6.87
N CYS A 136 -15.22 -8.99 5.88
CA CYS A 136 -16.63 -9.36 6.00
C CYS A 136 -16.83 -10.87 6.17
N GLY A 137 -15.80 -11.69 5.92
CA GLY A 137 -15.83 -13.16 6.04
C GLY A 137 -16.45 -13.92 4.85
N GLY A 138 -16.97 -13.22 3.84
CA GLY A 138 -17.57 -13.83 2.66
C GLY A 138 -16.55 -14.43 1.69
N THR A 139 -17.01 -15.28 0.79
CA THR A 139 -16.21 -15.81 -0.33
C THR A 139 -16.49 -15.02 -1.61
N ALA A 140 -15.46 -14.79 -2.42
CA ALA A 140 -15.65 -14.08 -3.69
C ALA A 140 -16.14 -15.08 -4.73
N GLN A 141 -17.29 -14.77 -5.34
CA GLN A 141 -17.95 -15.65 -6.29
C GLN A 141 -17.61 -15.26 -7.72
N ASN A 142 -17.22 -16.27 -8.51
CA ASN A 142 -16.85 -16.13 -9.92
C ASN A 142 -17.99 -16.48 -10.89
N SER A 143 -19.04 -17.15 -10.39
CA SER A 143 -20.29 -17.39 -11.11
C SER A 143 -21.46 -17.05 -10.19
N VAL A 144 -22.62 -16.79 -10.80
CA VAL A 144 -23.89 -16.57 -10.11
C VAL A 144 -24.76 -17.85 -10.06
N ASP A 145 -24.30 -18.94 -10.66
CA ASP A 145 -25.10 -20.17 -10.74
C ASP A 145 -25.16 -20.94 -9.41
N ASP A 146 -24.05 -20.98 -8.67
CA ASP A 146 -23.89 -21.75 -7.43
C ASP A 146 -23.74 -20.84 -6.19
N MET A 147 -24.63 -19.84 -6.07
CA MET A 147 -24.61 -18.95 -4.90
C MET A 147 -25.44 -19.54 -3.75
N THR A 148 -24.80 -19.85 -2.63
CA THR A 148 -25.49 -20.19 -1.38
C THR A 148 -25.43 -19.02 -0.39
N PRO A 149 -26.36 -18.90 0.57
CA PRO A 149 -26.33 -17.85 1.60
C PRO A 149 -25.01 -17.79 2.40
N ASP A 150 -24.32 -18.92 2.55
CA ASP A 150 -23.07 -19.03 3.31
C ASP A 150 -21.90 -18.27 2.67
N VAL A 151 -21.99 -17.95 1.37
CA VAL A 151 -20.93 -17.23 0.66
C VAL A 151 -20.91 -15.73 1.01
N LEU A 152 -21.99 -15.22 1.58
CA LEU A 152 -22.17 -13.80 1.87
C LEU A 152 -21.31 -13.35 3.04
N GLY A 153 -20.67 -12.20 2.88
CA GLY A 153 -20.05 -11.48 3.99
C GLY A 153 -21.10 -10.71 4.79
N TRP A 154 -20.71 -10.24 5.97
CA TRP A 154 -21.58 -9.40 6.81
C TRP A 154 -20.85 -8.13 7.26
N ALA A 155 -21.57 -7.01 7.26
CA ALA A 155 -21.15 -5.74 7.85
C ALA A 155 -22.32 -5.04 8.55
N GLY A 156 -22.07 -4.43 9.71
CA GLY A 156 -23.10 -3.70 10.45
C GLY A 156 -23.55 -2.42 9.74
N HIS A 157 -22.64 -1.72 9.07
CA HIS A 157 -22.95 -0.45 8.45
C HIS A 157 -22.18 -0.25 7.13
N VAL A 158 -22.92 0.00 6.05
CA VAL A 158 -22.37 0.33 4.74
C VAL A 158 -23.01 1.63 4.26
N TYR A 159 -22.20 2.67 4.06
CA TYR A 159 -22.73 3.97 3.66
C TYR A 159 -21.85 4.65 2.60
N GLU A 160 -22.50 5.44 1.76
CA GLU A 160 -21.85 6.33 0.80
C GLU A 160 -21.65 7.71 1.40
N HIS A 161 -20.42 8.19 1.35
CA HIS A 161 -20.08 9.58 1.62
C HIS A 161 -19.65 10.27 0.32
N GLN A 162 -20.36 11.34 -0.04
CA GLN A 162 -20.04 12.13 -1.21
C GLN A 162 -19.29 13.39 -0.79
N LEU A 163 -18.12 13.62 -1.40
CA LEU A 163 -17.33 14.83 -1.24
C LEU A 163 -17.13 15.48 -2.63
N GLY A 164 -17.88 16.53 -2.91
CA GLY A 164 -17.92 17.13 -4.24
C GLY A 164 -18.46 16.14 -5.28
N GLU A 165 -17.68 15.88 -6.33
CA GLU A 165 -18.02 14.89 -7.36
C GLU A 165 -17.55 13.46 -7.02
N GLU A 166 -16.68 13.32 -6.03
CA GLU A 166 -16.13 12.03 -5.62
C GLU A 166 -17.06 11.35 -4.61
N LYS A 167 -17.20 10.04 -4.78
CA LYS A 167 -18.03 9.19 -3.91
C LYS A 167 -17.16 8.12 -3.28
N TYR A 168 -17.30 7.98 -1.97
CA TYR A 168 -16.58 7.01 -1.17
C TYR A 168 -17.60 6.07 -0.51
N THR A 169 -17.39 4.77 -0.60
CA THR A 169 -18.21 3.80 0.16
C THR A 169 -17.40 3.29 1.33
N PHE A 170 -17.99 3.36 2.51
CA PHE A 170 -17.41 2.85 3.74
C PHE A 170 -18.16 1.59 4.18
N ILE A 171 -17.40 0.57 4.56
CA ILE A 171 -17.90 -0.67 5.13
C ILE A 171 -17.29 -0.77 6.53
N GLU A 172 -18.15 -0.63 7.54
CA GLU A 172 -17.80 -0.52 8.95
C GLU A 172 -18.62 -1.51 9.80
N GLU A 173 -18.30 -1.57 11.10
CA GLU A 173 -18.99 -2.44 12.07
C GLU A 173 -18.98 -3.93 11.68
N VAL A 174 -17.82 -4.44 11.27
CA VAL A 174 -17.64 -5.87 10.99
C VAL A 174 -17.25 -6.66 12.23
N LYS A 175 -17.58 -7.96 12.27
CA LYS A 175 -17.36 -8.82 13.46
C LYS A 175 -15.88 -9.04 13.77
N ASP A 176 -15.09 -9.40 12.77
CA ASP A 176 -13.66 -9.71 12.91
C ASP A 176 -12.84 -9.10 11.76
N PRO A 177 -12.46 -7.81 11.85
CA PRO A 177 -11.71 -7.13 10.81
C PRO A 177 -10.24 -7.57 10.80
N LYS A 178 -9.87 -8.55 9.96
CA LYS A 178 -8.45 -8.91 9.72
C LYS A 178 -7.71 -7.93 8.82
N SER A 179 -8.44 -7.11 8.07
CA SER A 179 -7.90 -5.99 7.31
C SER A 179 -8.57 -4.69 7.75
N VAL A 180 -7.80 -3.61 7.83
CA VAL A 180 -8.27 -2.28 8.20
C VAL A 180 -7.85 -1.28 7.14
N THR A 181 -8.47 -0.10 7.14
CA THR A 181 -8.13 0.97 6.21
C THR A 181 -7.78 2.24 6.97
N LEU A 182 -6.54 2.72 6.78
CA LEU A 182 -6.19 4.09 7.16
C LEU A 182 -6.67 5.03 6.07
N LEU A 183 -7.62 5.90 6.41
CA LEU A 183 -8.12 6.97 5.56
C LEU A 183 -7.31 8.23 5.83
N ILE A 184 -6.36 8.51 4.95
CA ILE A 184 -5.51 9.70 5.02
C ILE A 184 -6.25 10.85 4.37
N LYS A 185 -6.45 11.92 5.14
CA LYS A 185 -7.04 13.17 4.67
C LYS A 185 -5.95 14.22 4.54
N GLY A 186 -6.14 15.18 3.64
CA GLY A 186 -5.26 16.33 3.53
C GLY A 186 -5.74 17.32 2.48
N PRO A 187 -5.32 18.60 2.59
CA PRO A 187 -5.78 19.65 1.67
C PRO A 187 -5.22 19.45 0.25
N ASN A 188 -3.97 19.03 0.14
CA ASN A 188 -3.22 18.98 -1.11
C ASN A 188 -2.70 17.56 -1.37
N THR A 189 -2.63 17.16 -2.64
CA THR A 189 -2.07 15.85 -3.05
C THR A 189 -0.65 15.62 -2.55
N HIS A 190 0.18 16.67 -2.53
CA HIS A 190 1.56 16.59 -2.05
C HIS A 190 1.60 16.21 -0.56
N THR A 191 0.85 16.92 0.27
CA THR A 191 0.73 16.64 1.72
C THR A 191 0.21 15.23 1.98
N ILE A 192 -0.82 14.80 1.23
CA ILE A 192 -1.36 13.43 1.34
C ILE A 192 -0.29 12.39 1.01
N THR A 193 0.53 12.63 -0.01
CA THR A 193 1.59 11.70 -0.43
C THR A 193 2.66 11.61 0.65
N GLN A 194 3.08 12.76 1.20
CA GLN A 194 4.04 12.80 2.31
C GLN A 194 3.53 12.06 3.55
N ILE A 195 2.27 12.30 3.95
CA ILE A 195 1.66 11.60 5.09
C ILE A 195 1.55 10.10 4.81
N LYS A 196 1.18 9.71 3.59
CA LYS A 196 1.08 8.31 3.19
C LYS A 196 2.44 7.61 3.28
N ASP A 197 3.50 8.26 2.84
CA ASP A 197 4.85 7.70 2.91
C ASP A 197 5.32 7.61 4.37
N ALA A 198 5.10 8.66 5.18
CA ALA A 198 5.40 8.65 6.61
C ALA A 198 4.64 7.55 7.37
N VAL A 199 3.34 7.37 7.10
CA VAL A 199 2.53 6.31 7.70
C VAL A 199 3.02 4.93 7.25
N ARG A 200 3.40 4.77 5.98
CA ARG A 200 3.94 3.52 5.47
C ARG A 200 5.24 3.16 6.16
N ASP A 201 6.13 4.12 6.34
CA ASP A 201 7.43 3.93 7.00
C ASP A 201 7.22 3.60 8.48
N GLY A 202 6.37 4.35 9.19
CA GLY A 202 6.03 4.08 10.59
C GLY A 202 5.42 2.69 10.80
N LEU A 203 4.43 2.31 9.97
CA LEU A 203 3.81 0.97 10.04
C LEU A 203 4.83 -0.14 9.75
N ARG A 204 5.74 0.08 8.80
CA ARG A 204 6.77 -0.91 8.47
C ARG A 204 7.77 -1.05 9.60
N SER A 205 8.16 0.05 10.26
CA SER A 205 9.03 0.03 11.42
C SER A 205 8.40 -0.75 12.58
N VAL A 206 7.14 -0.45 12.94
CA VAL A 206 6.43 -1.20 13.99
C VAL A 206 6.29 -2.67 13.63
N TYR A 207 5.94 -3.00 12.38
CA TYR A 207 5.86 -4.38 11.92
C TYR A 207 7.21 -5.12 12.05
N ASN A 208 8.32 -4.46 11.71
CA ASN A 208 9.65 -5.05 11.86
C ASN A 208 9.95 -5.36 13.33
N MET A 209 9.65 -4.43 14.24
CA MET A 209 9.86 -4.63 15.68
C MET A 209 9.05 -5.81 16.24
N ILE A 210 7.79 -5.97 15.79
CA ILE A 210 6.94 -7.10 16.19
C ILE A 210 7.51 -8.43 15.68
N VAL A 211 7.99 -8.47 14.43
CA VAL A 211 8.53 -9.70 13.82
C VAL A 211 9.88 -10.09 14.41
N ASP A 212 10.76 -9.12 14.65
CA ASP A 212 12.11 -9.36 15.14
C ASP A 212 12.15 -9.63 16.66
N GLY A 213 11.09 -9.25 17.40
CA GLY A 213 10.99 -9.45 18.86
C GLY A 213 12.04 -8.67 19.67
N SER A 214 12.74 -7.73 19.05
CA SER A 214 13.84 -6.97 19.64
C SER A 214 13.89 -5.55 19.07
N VAL A 215 14.31 -4.62 19.92
CA VAL A 215 14.49 -3.20 19.58
C VAL A 215 15.85 -2.73 20.07
N VAL A 216 16.41 -1.72 19.42
CA VAL A 216 17.71 -1.15 19.77
C VAL A 216 17.49 0.29 20.25
N PRO A 217 18.16 0.75 21.32
CA PRO A 217 18.13 2.16 21.73
C PRO A 217 18.54 3.08 20.58
N GLY A 218 17.69 4.07 20.27
CA GLY A 218 17.89 5.00 19.15
C GLY A 218 18.78 6.19 19.49
N GLY A 219 18.63 7.29 18.74
CA GLY A 219 19.36 8.54 18.99
C GLY A 219 20.88 8.44 18.75
N GLY A 220 21.34 7.47 17.96
CA GLY A 220 22.76 7.26 17.72
C GLY A 220 23.49 6.45 18.81
N ALA A 221 22.78 5.98 19.85
CA ALA A 221 23.38 5.26 20.97
C ALA A 221 24.12 3.98 20.55
N PHE A 222 23.53 3.22 19.64
CA PHE A 222 24.15 2.02 19.07
C PHE A 222 25.46 2.34 18.34
N GLN A 223 25.51 3.42 17.56
CA GLN A 223 26.68 3.81 16.79
C GLN A 223 27.83 4.25 17.69
N VAL A 224 27.54 5.02 18.74
CA VAL A 224 28.52 5.43 19.76
C VAL A 224 29.08 4.21 20.49
N ALA A 225 28.20 3.30 20.91
CA ALA A 225 28.60 2.07 21.58
C ALA A 225 29.46 1.16 20.70
N CYS A 226 29.09 1.00 19.42
CA CYS A 226 29.89 0.23 18.47
C CYS A 226 31.25 0.87 18.19
N ALA A 227 31.32 2.19 17.99
CA ALA A 227 32.57 2.89 17.78
C ALA A 227 33.52 2.71 18.98
N LYS A 228 33.02 2.87 20.21
CA LYS A 228 33.79 2.63 21.43
C LYS A 228 34.25 1.16 21.55
N ARG A 229 33.38 0.20 21.24
CA ARG A 229 33.74 -1.23 21.28
C ARG A 229 34.83 -1.58 20.28
N LEU A 230 34.77 -1.04 19.06
CA LEU A 230 35.80 -1.27 18.03
C LEU A 230 37.14 -0.60 18.36
N ASN A 231 37.10 0.54 19.05
CA ASN A 231 38.29 1.24 19.54
C ASN A 231 38.81 0.71 20.89
N SER A 232 38.08 -0.20 21.55
CA SER A 232 38.52 -0.81 22.80
C SER A 232 39.80 -1.63 22.62
N GLU A 233 40.67 -1.62 23.64
CA GLU A 233 41.92 -2.38 23.61
C GLU A 233 41.68 -3.88 23.39
N GLU A 234 40.59 -4.41 23.93
CA GLU A 234 40.21 -5.82 23.78
C GLU A 234 40.03 -6.19 22.31
N PHE A 235 39.30 -5.38 21.55
CA PHE A 235 39.07 -5.62 20.14
C PHE A 235 40.33 -5.35 19.31
N GLN A 236 41.07 -4.29 19.61
CA GLN A 236 42.31 -3.95 18.92
C GLN A 236 43.42 -5.00 19.08
N LYS A 237 43.42 -5.78 20.18
CA LYS A 237 44.35 -6.92 20.38
C LYS A 237 44.03 -8.10 19.46
N THR A 238 42.77 -8.26 19.02
CA THR A 238 42.36 -9.35 18.12
C THR A 238 42.82 -9.11 16.67
N VAL A 239 42.95 -7.85 16.26
CA VAL A 239 43.29 -7.47 14.88
C VAL A 239 44.80 -7.24 14.76
N LYS A 240 45.44 -7.83 13.74
CA LYS A 240 46.90 -7.73 13.53
C LYS A 240 47.25 -6.87 12.31
N GLY A 241 48.34 -6.10 12.44
CA GLY A 241 48.96 -5.37 11.33
C GLY A 241 48.12 -4.21 10.79
N LYS A 242 48.18 -4.00 9.46
CA LYS A 242 47.56 -2.87 8.76
C LYS A 242 46.03 -2.79 8.90
N ALA A 243 45.37 -3.91 9.20
CA ALA A 243 43.92 -3.97 9.36
C ALA A 243 43.40 -3.13 10.55
N LYS A 244 44.26 -2.81 11.54
CA LYS A 244 43.90 -1.92 12.66
C LYS A 244 43.43 -0.55 12.20
N TRP A 245 44.08 0.01 11.18
CA TRP A 245 43.71 1.30 10.59
C TRP A 245 42.33 1.25 9.92
N GLY A 246 42.02 0.14 9.25
CA GLY A 246 40.70 -0.07 8.65
C GLY A 246 39.59 -0.15 9.69
N VAL A 247 39.83 -0.83 10.81
CA VAL A 247 38.88 -0.91 11.93
C VAL A 247 38.66 0.46 12.59
N SER A 248 39.74 1.21 12.83
CA SER A 248 39.65 2.58 13.37
C SER A 248 38.85 3.49 12.44
N ALA A 249 39.14 3.46 11.14
CA ALA A 249 38.40 4.24 10.15
C ALA A 249 36.91 3.85 10.11
N PHE A 250 36.59 2.56 10.25
CA PHE A 250 35.21 2.09 10.33
C PHE A 250 34.51 2.56 11.61
N ALA A 251 35.19 2.53 12.75
CA ALA A 251 34.66 3.05 14.02
C ALA A 251 34.32 4.54 13.93
N ASP A 252 35.22 5.33 13.36
CA ASP A 252 35.01 6.77 13.15
C ASP A 252 33.89 7.06 12.15
N ALA A 253 33.73 6.21 11.12
CA ALA A 253 32.66 6.31 10.13
C ALA A 253 31.27 6.05 10.73
N LEU A 254 31.14 5.16 11.73
CA LEU A 254 29.87 4.90 12.41
C LEU A 254 29.32 6.15 13.12
N LEU A 255 30.20 7.03 13.60
CA LEU A 255 29.83 8.28 14.27
C LEU A 255 29.19 9.30 13.31
N ILE A 256 29.12 9.04 12.00
CA ILE A 256 28.47 9.97 11.05
C ILE A 256 27.00 10.19 11.38
N ILE A 257 26.29 9.19 11.91
CA ILE A 257 24.86 9.29 12.23
C ILE A 257 24.60 10.29 13.37
N PRO A 258 25.22 10.16 14.56
CA PRO A 258 25.06 11.18 15.60
C PRO A 258 25.59 12.55 15.16
N LYS A 259 26.65 12.62 14.35
CA LYS A 259 27.15 13.89 13.78
C LYS A 259 26.11 14.60 12.92
N THR A 260 25.48 13.87 12.01
CA THR A 260 24.48 14.46 11.11
C THR A 260 23.18 14.78 11.84
N LEU A 261 22.81 14.01 12.86
CA LEU A 261 21.69 14.34 13.75
C LEU A 261 21.93 15.67 14.48
N ALA A 262 23.09 15.86 15.12
CA ALA A 262 23.45 17.12 15.77
C ALA A 262 23.45 18.30 14.79
N ALA A 263 24.07 18.11 13.62
CA ALA A 263 24.13 19.14 12.58
C ALA A 263 22.74 19.54 12.05
N ASN A 264 21.84 18.57 11.85
CA ASN A 264 20.47 18.84 11.40
C ASN A 264 19.63 19.54 12.46
N SER A 265 19.92 19.31 13.74
CA SER A 265 19.31 20.02 14.87
C SER A 265 19.88 21.42 15.11
N GLY A 266 21.00 21.77 14.47
CA GLY A 266 21.65 23.07 14.64
C GLY A 266 22.55 23.18 15.88
N HIS A 267 22.87 22.05 16.52
CA HIS A 267 23.77 21.99 17.67
C HIS A 267 25.23 21.85 17.23
N ASP A 268 26.16 22.17 18.14
CA ASP A 268 27.59 21.94 17.85
C ASP A 268 27.89 20.44 17.81
N VAL A 269 28.44 19.99 16.68
CA VAL A 269 28.67 18.58 16.39
C VAL A 269 29.76 17.98 17.28
N GLN A 270 30.78 18.75 17.64
CA GLN A 270 31.90 18.24 18.44
C GLN A 270 31.49 18.16 19.91
N ASP A 271 30.86 19.20 20.44
CA ASP A 271 30.43 19.24 21.84
C ASP A 271 29.38 18.18 22.13
N SER A 272 28.38 18.02 21.24
CA SER A 272 27.34 16.99 21.38
C SER A 272 27.92 15.58 21.32
N LEU A 273 28.95 15.35 20.51
CA LEU A 273 29.60 14.05 20.44
C LEU A 273 30.48 13.75 21.65
N ALA A 274 31.23 14.75 22.13
CA ALA A 274 32.11 14.59 23.28
C ALA A 274 31.28 14.22 24.52
N THR A 275 30.20 14.96 24.79
CA THR A 275 29.28 14.69 25.89
C THR A 275 28.62 13.31 25.78
N LEU A 276 28.22 12.87 24.58
CA LEU A 276 27.71 11.51 24.37
C LEU A 276 28.74 10.42 24.64
N GLN A 277 30.00 10.65 24.25
CA GLN A 277 31.08 9.70 24.47
C GLN A 277 31.45 9.62 25.94
N ASP A 278 31.41 10.73 26.67
CA ASP A 278 31.67 10.81 28.10
C ASP A 278 30.58 10.06 28.90
N GLU A 279 29.30 10.32 28.62
CA GLU A 279 28.20 9.58 29.28
C GLU A 279 28.23 8.08 28.97
N HIS A 280 28.60 7.72 27.75
CA HIS A 280 28.81 6.32 27.42
C HIS A 280 30.10 5.75 28.05
N ALA A 281 31.10 6.59 28.37
CA ALA A 281 32.29 6.23 29.14
C ALA A 281 31.91 5.76 30.55
N ASP A 282 30.98 6.48 31.17
CA ASP A 282 30.45 6.24 32.51
C ASP A 282 29.56 5.00 32.62
N GLY A 283 29.24 4.36 31.48
CA GLY A 283 28.52 3.09 31.41
C GLY A 283 27.02 3.25 31.14
N HIS A 284 26.54 4.47 30.89
CA HIS A 284 25.15 4.72 30.52
C HIS A 284 24.90 4.44 29.03
N ILE A 285 23.65 4.13 28.70
CA ILE A 285 23.17 4.08 27.31
C ILE A 285 22.72 5.49 26.95
N ALA A 286 23.58 6.22 26.26
CA ALA A 286 23.33 7.62 25.88
C ALA A 286 23.02 7.74 24.38
N GLY A 287 21.92 8.41 24.06
CA GLY A 287 21.60 8.89 22.71
C GLY A 287 21.46 10.40 22.70
N LEU A 288 21.47 11.00 21.51
CA LEU A 288 21.38 12.46 21.34
C LEU A 288 19.92 12.94 21.45
N ASP A 289 19.64 13.87 22.35
CA ASP A 289 18.40 14.64 22.29
C ASP A 289 18.51 15.71 21.21
N LEU A 290 17.61 15.67 20.23
CA LEU A 290 17.58 16.63 19.13
C LEU A 290 17.09 18.01 19.56
N ALA A 291 16.32 18.11 20.65
CA ALA A 291 15.78 19.38 21.14
C ALA A 291 16.81 20.16 21.95
N LEU A 292 17.47 19.51 22.90
CA LEU A 292 18.43 20.15 23.81
C LEU A 292 19.88 20.07 23.32
N GLY A 293 20.22 19.08 22.48
CA GLY A 293 21.61 18.81 22.08
C GLY A 293 22.42 18.09 23.15
N GLU A 294 21.77 17.63 24.23
CA GLU A 294 22.39 16.94 25.35
C GLU A 294 22.20 15.42 25.27
N PRO A 295 23.06 14.63 25.94
CA PRO A 295 22.85 13.19 26.11
C PRO A 295 21.54 12.88 26.85
N MET A 296 20.76 11.95 26.32
CA MET A 296 19.54 11.42 26.95
C MET A 296 19.55 9.90 26.96
N ASP A 297 18.83 9.29 27.91
CA ASP A 297 18.56 7.84 27.90
C ASP A 297 17.46 7.53 26.85
N PRO A 298 17.78 6.82 25.74
CA PRO A 298 16.80 6.51 24.71
C PRO A 298 15.69 5.57 25.20
N VAL A 299 15.96 4.76 26.21
CA VAL A 299 15.01 3.78 26.75
C VAL A 299 13.91 4.49 27.54
N GLN A 300 14.29 5.47 28.36
CA GLN A 300 13.35 6.29 29.15
C GLN A 300 12.53 7.23 28.27
N THR A 301 13.16 7.80 27.24
CA THR A 301 12.49 8.70 26.28
C THR A 301 11.64 7.96 25.24
N GLY A 302 11.79 6.64 25.13
CA GLY A 302 11.02 5.79 24.23
C GLY A 302 11.47 5.86 22.77
N VAL A 303 12.73 6.22 22.52
CA VAL A 303 13.29 6.34 21.17
C VAL A 303 14.01 5.04 20.80
N TYR A 304 13.46 4.31 19.83
CA TYR A 304 13.95 2.99 19.42
C TYR A 304 14.16 2.89 17.92
N ASP A 305 15.19 2.13 17.55
CA ASP A 305 15.48 1.71 16.19
C ASP A 305 15.15 0.21 15.99
N SER A 306 14.75 -0.13 14.76
CA SER A 306 14.48 -1.52 14.37
C SER A 306 15.81 -2.29 14.19
N PHE A 307 15.94 -3.43 14.87
CA PHE A 307 17.14 -4.28 14.79
C PHE A 307 17.51 -4.66 13.34
N ARG A 308 16.54 -5.17 12.57
CA ARG A 308 16.79 -5.60 11.19
C ARG A 308 17.24 -4.45 10.28
N VAL A 309 16.78 -3.22 10.52
CA VAL A 309 17.19 -2.05 9.76
C VAL A 309 18.68 -1.80 10.00
N LEU A 310 19.12 -1.69 11.26
CA LEU A 310 20.53 -1.47 11.60
C LEU A 310 21.43 -2.59 11.06
N ARG A 311 21.02 -3.86 11.23
CA ARG A 311 21.76 -5.02 10.73
C ARG A 311 21.97 -4.95 9.21
N ASN A 312 20.90 -4.73 8.46
CA ASN A 312 20.97 -4.69 7.00
C ASN A 312 21.71 -3.44 6.51
N SER A 313 21.48 -2.29 7.13
CA SER A 313 22.15 -1.03 6.78
C SER A 313 23.66 -1.14 6.89
N ILE A 314 24.19 -1.70 8.00
CA ILE A 314 25.62 -1.91 8.15
C ILE A 314 26.15 -2.92 7.12
N ALA A 315 25.51 -4.07 6.99
CA ALA A 315 25.97 -5.11 6.06
C ALA A 315 26.02 -4.61 4.61
N SER A 316 24.98 -3.90 4.15
CA SER A 316 24.92 -3.32 2.81
C SER A 316 25.91 -2.19 2.61
N ALA A 317 26.03 -1.27 3.58
CA ALA A 317 26.99 -0.16 3.49
C ALA A 317 28.43 -0.67 3.42
N THR A 318 28.82 -1.61 4.29
CA THR A 318 30.15 -2.23 4.27
C THR A 318 30.41 -2.98 2.97
N GLY A 319 29.42 -3.73 2.46
CA GLY A 319 29.57 -4.45 1.19
C GLY A 319 29.80 -3.51 0.00
N ILE A 320 29.05 -2.43 -0.09
CA ILE A 320 29.22 -1.44 -1.16
C ILE A 320 30.54 -0.69 -1.01
N ALA A 321 30.88 -0.21 0.18
CA ALA A 321 32.11 0.53 0.42
C ALA A 321 33.35 -0.34 0.14
N SER A 322 33.35 -1.59 0.60
CA SER A 322 34.45 -2.53 0.35
C SER A 322 34.60 -2.81 -1.15
N ASN A 323 33.51 -2.96 -1.88
CA ASN A 323 33.57 -3.19 -3.33
C ASN A 323 34.11 -1.96 -4.07
N LEU A 324 33.66 -0.76 -3.71
CA LEU A 324 34.13 0.49 -4.31
C LEU A 324 35.63 0.73 -4.05
N LEU A 325 36.12 0.40 -2.86
CA LEU A 325 37.55 0.52 -2.53
C LEU A 325 38.45 -0.47 -3.29
N LEU A 326 37.88 -1.57 -3.78
CA LEU A 326 38.61 -2.56 -4.61
C LEU A 326 38.62 -2.21 -6.10
N CYS A 327 37.81 -1.23 -6.53
CA CYS A 327 37.82 -0.76 -7.90
C CYS A 327 39.02 0.16 -8.15
N ASP A 328 39.84 -0.22 -9.13
CA ASP A 328 40.99 0.54 -9.61
C ASP A 328 40.62 1.41 -10.82
N GLU A 329 39.84 0.88 -11.76
CA GLU A 329 39.46 1.57 -12.99
C GLU A 329 37.95 1.60 -13.25
N MET A 330 37.45 2.75 -13.72
CA MET A 330 36.08 2.89 -14.24
C MET A 330 36.10 2.97 -15.77
N LEU A 331 35.88 1.83 -16.42
CA LEU A 331 35.86 1.74 -17.89
C LEU A 331 34.51 2.17 -18.44
N LYS A 332 34.48 3.29 -19.17
CA LYS A 332 33.30 3.74 -19.92
C LYS A 332 33.53 3.52 -21.43
N ALA A 333 33.29 2.29 -21.89
CA ALA A 333 33.29 1.99 -23.32
C ALA A 333 31.96 2.44 -23.96
N ARG A 334 32.01 3.49 -24.78
CA ARG A 334 30.89 3.85 -25.65
C ARG A 334 31.03 3.04 -26.93
N GLN A 335 30.02 2.25 -27.29
CA GLN A 335 29.96 1.66 -28.63
C GLN A 335 29.95 2.81 -29.64
N MET A 336 31.07 3.02 -30.32
CA MET A 336 31.05 3.78 -31.56
C MET A 336 30.16 2.98 -32.51
N GLY A 337 29.02 3.57 -32.89
CA GLY A 337 28.14 2.98 -33.89
C GLY A 337 28.98 2.61 -35.10
N LYS A 338 28.79 1.38 -35.61
CA LYS A 338 29.38 0.92 -36.87
C LYS A 338 29.21 2.02 -37.92
N SER A 339 30.27 2.74 -38.23
CA SER A 339 30.41 3.34 -39.56
C SER A 339 30.34 2.15 -40.51
N GLY A 340 29.25 2.06 -41.27
CA GLY A 340 29.07 1.04 -42.28
C GLY A 340 30.25 1.03 -43.25
N PRO A 341 30.45 -0.07 -43.99
CA PRO A 341 31.54 -0.16 -44.96
C PRO A 341 31.47 1.04 -45.92
N PRO A 342 32.61 1.61 -46.37
CA PRO A 342 32.60 2.60 -47.44
C PRO A 342 31.82 2.00 -48.62
N GLY A 343 30.64 2.55 -48.90
CA GLY A 343 29.87 2.16 -50.06
C GLY A 343 30.72 2.41 -51.30
N GLY A 344 30.91 1.36 -52.10
CA GLY A 344 31.53 1.46 -53.41
C GLY A 344 30.72 2.43 -54.27
N GLY A 345 31.26 3.62 -54.47
CA GLY A 345 30.91 4.47 -55.59
C GLY A 345 31.74 4.01 -56.77
N GLU A 346 31.24 3.01 -57.50
CA GLU A 346 31.70 2.78 -58.86
C GLU A 346 31.24 3.95 -59.73
N ASP A 347 32.25 4.54 -60.35
CA ASP A 347 32.25 5.48 -61.45
C ASP A 347 31.30 5.03 -62.57
N GLY A 348 30.48 5.94 -63.10
CA GLY A 348 29.53 5.59 -64.14
C GLY A 348 28.74 6.75 -64.73
N GLY A 349 29.33 7.43 -65.71
CA GLY A 349 28.59 7.97 -66.86
C GLY A 349 28.52 9.49 -67.00
N MET A 350 29.52 10.05 -67.68
CA MET A 350 29.31 11.20 -68.56
C MET A 350 28.49 10.77 -69.78
N GLU A 351 27.32 11.38 -69.99
CA GLU A 351 26.90 12.09 -71.22
C GLU A 351 25.47 12.63 -71.07
#